data_AF-A0A1B9FUG0-F1
#
_entry.id   AF-A0A1B9FUG0-F1
#
_cell.length_a   1.000
_cell.length_b   1.000
_cell.length_c   1.000
_cell.angle_alpha   90.00
_cell.angle_beta   90.00
_cell.angle_gamma   90.00
#
_symmetry.space_group_name_H-M   'P 1'
#
loop_
_entity.id
_entity.type
_entity.pdbx_description
1 polymer ?
#
loop_
_entity_poly.entity_id
_entity_poly.type
_entity_poly.pdbx_seq_one_letter_code
_entity_poly.pdbx_strand_id
1 'polypeptide(L)'
;MDIDESQTQLRYPVIHGYRIGEEIGGGGFSKVFRAIDDTQGKVAACKVVNLFISPTLGYGTPNIKELQKEVQVHKALKSDFILQFIHSEVIEKDKERMGWVPGLYMVLELAVGGDLFDKIAPDYGVPEDLAKFYFSQLASGMEYIHDRGIAHRDLKPENLLLAANGNLKISDFGLCAVFKHKGKTRLLSGRCGSLPYVAPELGKPAGTGYHAEPVDIWGMGVVLYTLLVGNTPWDEPSDNSPEFCAYRTGELLQYDPWTRIRGQARSILLAMLTIDPNERITMEGIKSHPWCMTPSQLRREQIPEALTQGMKQNGMMNVVDPVFNGTASQAYAASQRMKNESQWGSQFNQQESQFLRGTGNITQSGTYNTITTRFWLRLPQSQAFDILLSYFKQELGEGNVQPSSDRTYLRVIKPAGPKTIQGRIVLESSEEFSQGGDTLVMMHRQKGSILQWKMFWWSVARSQPLEPYVIVGDQV
;
A
#
# COMPACT_ATOMS: atom_id res chain seq x y z
N MET A 1 34.87 -35.28 13.27
CA MET A 1 35.03 -33.86 12.90
C MET A 1 33.67 -33.44 12.42
N ASP A 2 32.89 -32.96 13.39
CA ASP A 2 31.52 -32.50 13.18
C ASP A 2 31.52 -31.30 12.25
N ILE A 3 30.77 -31.40 11.17
CA ILE A 3 30.44 -30.27 10.32
C ILE A 3 29.28 -29.58 11.04
N ASP A 4 29.61 -28.44 11.65
CA ASP A 4 28.69 -27.55 12.33
C ASP A 4 27.59 -27.07 11.36
N GLU A 5 26.37 -27.61 11.50
CA GLU A 5 25.14 -27.16 10.85
C GLU A 5 24.58 -25.88 11.50
N SER A 6 25.45 -24.93 11.88
CA SER A 6 25.03 -23.57 12.15
C SER A 6 24.79 -22.86 10.82
N GLN A 7 23.59 -23.03 10.24
CA GLN A 7 23.11 -22.16 9.18
C GLN A 7 23.18 -20.71 9.70
N THR A 8 24.21 -20.00 9.26
CA THR A 8 24.45 -18.59 9.60
C THR A 8 23.32 -17.77 9.01
N GLN A 9 22.29 -17.51 9.83
CA GLN A 9 21.19 -16.64 9.45
C GLN A 9 21.76 -15.23 9.24
N LEU A 10 21.89 -14.83 7.98
CA LEU A 10 22.35 -13.49 7.61
C LEU A 10 21.55 -12.44 8.36
N ARG A 11 22.23 -11.40 8.86
CA ARG A 11 21.65 -10.31 9.63
C ARG A 11 21.64 -9.03 8.80
N TYR A 12 20.78 -8.09 9.18
CA TYR A 12 20.75 -6.76 8.59
C TYR A 12 21.73 -5.83 9.33
N PRO A 13 22.59 -5.08 8.61
CA PRO A 13 23.51 -4.13 9.22
C PRO A 13 22.78 -2.89 9.77
N VAL A 14 23.47 -2.13 10.62
CA VAL A 14 23.03 -0.78 11.02
C VAL A 14 23.38 0.18 9.88
N ILE A 15 22.38 0.87 9.34
CA ILE A 15 22.53 1.78 8.20
C ILE A 15 22.27 3.22 8.66
N HIS A 16 23.27 4.09 8.55
CA HIS A 16 23.15 5.52 8.93
C HIS A 16 22.61 5.72 10.37
N GLY A 17 23.06 4.89 11.32
CA GLY A 17 22.59 4.91 12.72
C GLY A 17 21.26 4.20 12.97
N TYR A 18 20.58 3.74 11.91
CA TYR A 18 19.32 3.01 12.03
C TYR A 18 19.55 1.49 12.10
N ARG A 19 19.07 0.87 13.17
CA ARG A 19 18.96 -0.58 13.32
C ARG A 19 17.70 -1.07 12.59
N ILE A 20 17.87 -2.08 11.75
CA ILE A 20 16.79 -2.68 10.96
C ILE A 20 16.03 -3.69 11.84
N GLY A 21 14.72 -3.52 11.92
CA GLY A 21 13.80 -4.31 12.74
C GLY A 21 12.88 -5.21 11.89
N GLU A 22 11.59 -5.21 12.23
CA GLU A 22 10.58 -6.06 11.61
C GLU A 22 10.27 -5.67 10.16
N GLU A 23 9.86 -6.65 9.35
CA GLU A 23 9.40 -6.45 7.97
C GLU A 23 7.98 -5.86 7.99
N ILE A 24 7.79 -4.67 7.44
CA ILE A 24 6.50 -3.94 7.40
C ILE A 24 5.85 -3.98 6.01
N GLY A 25 6.59 -4.40 4.99
CA GLY A 25 6.09 -4.58 3.63
C GLY A 25 7.13 -5.24 2.74
N GLY A 26 6.73 -5.74 1.57
CA GLY A 26 7.67 -6.37 0.66
C GLY A 26 7.03 -7.00 -0.56
N GLY A 27 7.83 -7.12 -1.62
CA GLY A 27 7.46 -7.74 -2.89
C GLY A 27 8.64 -8.53 -3.48
N GLY A 28 8.55 -8.90 -4.75
CA GLY A 28 9.48 -9.87 -5.38
C GLY A 28 10.97 -9.50 -5.32
N PHE A 29 11.34 -8.22 -5.42
CA PHE A 29 12.74 -7.77 -5.51
C PHE A 29 13.22 -6.91 -4.34
N SER A 30 12.31 -6.51 -3.45
CA SER A 30 12.62 -5.62 -2.34
C SER A 30 11.72 -5.88 -1.14
N LYS A 31 12.29 -5.73 0.05
CA LYS A 31 11.60 -5.78 1.33
C LYS A 31 11.72 -4.45 2.03
N VAL A 32 10.72 -4.08 2.81
CA VAL A 32 10.67 -2.84 3.58
C VAL A 32 10.60 -3.20 5.06
N PHE A 33 11.52 -2.68 5.83
CA PHE A 33 11.63 -2.92 7.26
C PHE A 33 11.39 -1.63 8.03
N ARG A 34 10.89 -1.75 9.24
CA ARG A 34 10.97 -0.66 10.21
C ARG A 34 12.43 -0.49 10.65
N ALA A 35 12.88 0.75 10.75
CA ALA A 35 14.25 1.09 11.13
C ALA A 35 14.26 2.11 12.28
N ILE A 36 15.13 1.93 13.26
CA ILE A 36 15.14 2.72 14.51
C ILE A 36 16.54 3.27 14.75
N ASP A 37 16.64 4.58 14.92
CA ASP A 37 17.83 5.23 15.46
C ASP A 37 17.64 5.39 16.98
N ASP A 38 18.22 4.45 17.73
CA ASP A 38 18.13 4.41 19.20
C ASP A 38 18.82 5.62 19.86
N THR A 39 19.73 6.31 19.15
CA THR A 39 20.47 7.48 19.68
C THR A 39 19.68 8.78 19.54
N GLN A 40 18.93 8.94 18.45
CA GLN A 40 18.11 10.13 18.18
C GLN A 40 16.63 9.93 18.51
N GLY A 41 16.20 8.71 18.84
CA GLY A 41 14.81 8.35 19.04
C GLY A 41 13.97 8.47 17.77
N LYS A 42 14.59 8.33 16.59
CA LYS A 42 13.93 8.51 15.29
C LYS A 42 13.53 7.18 14.67
N VAL A 43 12.42 7.20 13.95
CA VAL A 43 11.88 6.03 13.26
C VAL A 43 11.85 6.29 11.75
N ALA A 44 12.26 5.29 10.98
CA ALA A 44 12.30 5.32 9.53
C ALA A 44 11.79 3.99 8.94
N ALA A 45 11.60 3.98 7.62
CA ALA A 45 11.48 2.76 6.84
C ALA A 45 12.80 2.49 6.11
N CYS A 46 13.23 1.23 6.04
CA CYS A 46 14.38 0.81 5.26
C CYS A 46 13.95 -0.14 4.15
N LYS A 47 13.98 0.32 2.89
CA LYS A 47 13.77 -0.52 1.70
C LYS A 47 15.10 -1.20 1.36
N VAL A 48 15.13 -2.52 1.42
CA VAL A 48 16.26 -3.37 1.06
C VAL A 48 15.97 -4.02 -0.28
N VAL A 49 16.76 -3.66 -1.30
CA VAL A 49 16.68 -4.19 -2.66
C VAL A 49 17.79 -5.21 -2.85
N ASN A 50 17.44 -6.44 -3.20
CA ASN A 50 18.43 -7.47 -3.46
C ASN A 50 19.05 -7.26 -4.85
N LEU A 51 20.32 -6.88 -4.87
CA LEU A 51 21.09 -6.60 -6.09
C LEU A 51 21.67 -7.86 -6.77
N PHE A 52 21.68 -9.00 -6.06
CA PHE A 52 22.49 -10.16 -6.41
C PHE A 52 21.64 -11.43 -6.65
N ILE A 53 20.37 -11.25 -7.02
CA ILE A 53 19.46 -12.38 -7.30
C ILE A 53 19.99 -13.19 -8.50
N SER A 54 20.06 -14.51 -8.33
CA SER A 54 20.47 -15.41 -9.39
C SER A 54 19.43 -15.43 -10.53
N PRO A 55 19.85 -15.30 -11.81
CA PRO A 55 18.96 -15.45 -12.97
C PRO A 55 18.21 -16.79 -13.00
N THR A 56 18.75 -17.82 -12.33
CA THR A 56 18.16 -19.16 -12.26
C THR A 56 16.84 -19.22 -11.49
N LEU A 57 16.52 -18.20 -10.68
CA LEU A 57 15.25 -18.09 -9.93
C LEU A 57 14.10 -17.49 -10.77
N GLY A 58 14.29 -17.29 -12.08
CA GLY A 58 13.28 -16.69 -12.96
C GLY A 58 13.10 -15.18 -12.79
N TYR A 59 13.96 -14.55 -12.00
CA TYR A 59 14.02 -13.11 -11.78
C TYR A 59 15.09 -12.49 -12.68
N GLY A 60 14.76 -11.40 -13.37
CA GLY A 60 15.74 -10.64 -14.16
C GLY A 60 16.84 -10.07 -13.26
N THR A 61 18.06 -9.92 -13.80
CA THR A 61 19.14 -9.23 -13.07
C THR A 61 18.71 -7.78 -12.77
N PRO A 62 18.87 -7.31 -11.51
CA PRO A 62 18.52 -5.94 -11.16
C PRO A 62 19.28 -4.94 -12.04
N ASN A 63 18.55 -4.04 -12.71
CA ASN A 63 19.17 -3.02 -13.54
C ASN A 63 19.77 -1.92 -12.66
N ILE A 64 21.07 -2.06 -12.34
CA ILE A 64 21.80 -1.16 -11.44
C ILE A 64 21.71 0.30 -11.89
N LYS A 65 21.68 0.58 -13.21
CA LYS A 65 21.58 1.95 -13.73
C LYS A 65 20.23 2.59 -13.43
N GLU A 66 19.14 1.85 -13.61
CA GLU A 66 17.79 2.35 -13.28
C GLU A 66 17.64 2.54 -11.76
N LEU A 67 18.23 1.65 -10.95
CA LEU A 67 18.19 1.79 -9.49
C LEU A 67 19.03 2.98 -8.99
N GLN A 68 20.21 3.21 -9.55
CA GLN A 68 21.00 4.41 -9.25
C GLN A 68 20.23 5.69 -9.61
N LYS A 69 19.51 5.67 -10.73
CA LYS A 69 18.65 6.76 -11.16
C LYS A 69 17.47 6.96 -10.19
N GLU A 70 16.79 5.90 -9.75
CA GLU A 70 15.75 5.95 -8.71
C GLU A 70 16.27 6.66 -7.46
N VAL A 71 17.42 6.22 -6.93
CA VAL A 71 18.05 6.82 -5.75
C VAL A 71 18.37 8.30 -5.96
N GLN A 72 18.99 8.66 -7.09
CA GLN A 72 19.37 10.04 -7.38
C GLN A 72 18.15 10.96 -7.51
N VAL A 73 17.12 10.51 -8.23
CA VAL A 73 15.88 11.25 -8.42
C VAL A 73 15.18 11.44 -7.08
N HIS A 74 14.95 10.36 -6.34
CA HIS A 74 14.22 10.42 -5.07
C HIS A 74 14.96 11.27 -4.04
N LYS A 75 16.29 11.17 -3.95
CA LYS A 75 17.11 12.00 -3.07
C LYS A 75 16.99 13.50 -3.36
N ALA A 76 16.80 13.88 -4.63
CA ALA A 76 16.68 15.28 -5.06
C ALA A 76 15.26 15.87 -4.87
N LEU A 77 14.24 15.04 -4.73
CA LEU A 77 12.86 15.47 -4.49
C LEU A 77 12.65 15.81 -3.00
N LYS A 78 12.22 17.05 -2.72
CA LYS A 78 12.01 17.64 -1.39
C LYS A 78 10.70 18.42 -1.39
N SER A 79 9.60 17.74 -1.06
CA SER A 79 8.26 18.30 -0.98
C SER A 79 7.49 17.61 0.13
N ASP A 80 6.55 18.31 0.76
CA ASP A 80 5.72 17.75 1.83
C ASP A 80 4.89 16.54 1.37
N PHE A 81 4.55 16.48 0.07
CA PHE A 81 3.75 15.42 -0.54
C PHE A 81 4.58 14.29 -1.18
N ILE A 82 5.90 14.28 -0.98
CA ILE A 82 6.78 13.22 -1.45
C ILE A 82 7.39 12.54 -0.23
N LEU A 83 7.43 11.20 -0.24
CA LEU A 83 8.05 10.42 0.83
C LEU A 83 9.52 10.84 0.98
N GLN A 84 9.93 11.35 2.13
CA GLN A 84 11.26 11.92 2.25
C GLN A 84 12.36 10.84 2.19
N PHE A 85 13.33 11.06 1.31
CA PHE A 85 14.55 10.27 1.25
C PHE A 85 15.57 10.75 2.28
N ILE A 86 16.06 9.84 3.14
CA ILE A 86 17.02 10.13 4.22
C ILE A 86 18.43 9.72 3.81
N HIS A 87 18.64 8.44 3.51
CA HIS A 87 19.98 7.90 3.23
C HIS A 87 19.91 6.66 2.31
N SER A 88 21.03 6.31 1.66
CA SER A 88 21.19 5.00 1.04
C SER A 88 22.63 4.50 1.07
N GLU A 89 22.78 3.20 1.23
CA GLU A 89 24.06 2.50 1.28
C GLU A 89 23.98 1.18 0.50
N VAL A 90 25.06 0.80 -0.18
CA VAL A 90 25.16 -0.50 -0.86
C VAL A 90 26.06 -1.40 -0.03
N ILE A 91 25.52 -2.56 0.35
CA ILE A 91 26.27 -3.63 1.00
C ILE A 91 26.68 -4.63 -0.08
N GLU A 92 27.99 -4.69 -0.33
CA GLU A 92 28.57 -5.57 -1.34
C GLU A 92 28.43 -7.05 -0.97
N LYS A 93 28.47 -7.92 -1.98
CA LYS A 93 28.26 -9.36 -1.81
C LYS A 93 29.34 -10.04 -0.96
N ASP A 94 30.56 -9.52 -0.97
CA ASP A 94 31.66 -10.05 -0.16
C ASP A 94 31.39 -9.94 1.37
N LYS A 95 30.54 -9.00 1.78
CA LYS A 95 30.09 -8.81 3.16
C LYS A 95 29.16 -9.93 3.66
N GLU A 96 28.69 -10.85 2.80
CA GLU A 96 28.05 -12.09 3.24
C GLU A 96 28.97 -12.90 4.17
N ARG A 97 30.29 -12.86 3.94
CA ARG A 97 31.29 -13.51 4.80
C ARG A 97 31.33 -12.96 6.22
N MET A 98 30.86 -11.72 6.40
CA MET A 98 30.72 -11.06 7.69
C MET A 98 29.33 -11.27 8.30
N GLY A 99 28.47 -12.08 7.66
CA GLY A 99 27.11 -12.37 8.12
C GLY A 99 26.08 -11.31 7.73
N TRP A 100 26.38 -10.39 6.80
CA TRP A 100 25.45 -9.34 6.39
C TRP A 100 24.66 -9.71 5.14
N VAL A 101 23.39 -9.30 5.09
CA VAL A 101 22.57 -9.39 3.87
C VAL A 101 23.06 -8.34 2.85
N PRO A 102 23.53 -8.73 1.65
CA PRO A 102 23.98 -7.78 0.65
C PRO A 102 22.81 -7.18 -0.13
N GLY A 103 22.99 -5.96 -0.64
CA GLY A 103 21.95 -5.25 -1.39
C GLY A 103 22.05 -3.74 -1.26
N LEU A 104 21.11 -3.03 -1.89
CA LEU A 104 20.92 -1.59 -1.69
C LEU A 104 19.94 -1.37 -0.54
N TYR A 105 20.34 -0.55 0.42
CA TYR A 105 19.54 -0.11 1.54
C TYR A 105 19.14 1.34 1.32
N MET A 106 17.85 1.66 1.40
CA MET A 106 17.31 3.01 1.29
C MET A 106 16.54 3.34 2.57
N VAL A 107 17.05 4.27 3.36
CA VAL A 107 16.40 4.81 4.56
C VAL A 107 15.50 5.96 4.14
N LEU A 108 14.21 5.85 4.47
CA LEU A 108 13.12 6.72 4.04
C LEU A 108 12.27 7.14 5.25
N GLU A 109 11.54 8.24 5.13
CA GLU A 109 10.46 8.59 6.04
C GLU A 109 9.49 7.42 6.23
N LEU A 110 9.08 7.15 7.47
CA LEU A 110 8.07 6.15 7.75
C LEU A 110 6.67 6.78 7.62
N ALA A 111 5.96 6.42 6.55
CA ALA A 111 4.55 6.78 6.37
C ALA A 111 3.65 5.85 7.19
N VAL A 112 3.40 6.24 8.44
CA VAL A 112 2.72 5.35 9.42
C VAL A 112 1.22 5.11 9.16
N GLY A 113 0.61 5.90 8.29
CA GLY A 113 -0.76 5.67 7.86
C GLY A 113 -0.93 4.48 6.90
N GLY A 114 0.18 3.88 6.44
CA GLY A 114 0.17 2.83 5.42
C GLY A 114 -0.12 3.40 4.03
N ASP A 115 -0.48 2.54 3.08
CA ASP A 115 -0.91 2.99 1.76
C ASP A 115 -2.39 3.39 1.72
N LEU A 116 -2.73 4.26 0.78
CA LEU A 116 -4.08 4.77 0.59
C LEU A 116 -5.00 3.68 0.03
N PHE A 117 -4.48 2.70 -0.72
CA PHE A 117 -5.28 1.59 -1.25
C PHE A 117 -6.00 0.84 -0.14
N ASP A 118 -5.29 0.55 0.95
CA ASP A 118 -5.85 -0.14 2.09
C ASP A 118 -7.03 0.61 2.72
N LYS A 119 -7.08 1.94 2.54
CA LYS A 119 -8.16 2.79 3.04
C LYS A 119 -9.33 2.99 2.09
N ILE A 120 -9.24 2.45 0.87
CA ILE A 120 -10.33 2.50 -0.09
C ILE A 120 -11.23 1.27 0.12
N ALA A 121 -12.53 1.49 0.30
CA ALA A 121 -13.50 0.42 0.42
C ALA A 121 -13.78 -0.18 -0.99
N PRO A 122 -13.59 -1.50 -1.19
CA PRO A 122 -13.95 -2.17 -2.44
C PRO A 122 -15.39 -1.86 -2.87
N ASP A 123 -15.62 -1.58 -4.15
CA ASP A 123 -16.94 -1.24 -4.74
C ASP A 123 -17.65 0.00 -4.16
N TYR A 124 -17.07 0.65 -3.14
CA TYR A 124 -17.68 1.80 -2.44
C TYR A 124 -16.86 3.08 -2.60
N GLY A 125 -15.53 2.99 -2.54
CA GLY A 125 -14.64 4.14 -2.54
C GLY A 125 -14.53 4.82 -1.18
N VAL A 126 -14.23 6.11 -1.19
CA VAL A 126 -14.24 7.02 -0.05
C VAL A 126 -15.20 8.18 -0.32
N PRO A 127 -15.64 8.93 0.72
CA PRO A 127 -16.46 10.12 0.50
C PRO A 127 -15.80 11.10 -0.47
N GLU A 128 -16.56 11.72 -1.37
CA GLU A 128 -16.01 12.60 -2.40
C GLU A 128 -15.16 13.74 -1.82
N ASP A 129 -15.55 14.29 -0.67
CA ASP A 129 -14.79 15.37 -0.04
C ASP A 129 -13.42 14.91 0.49
N LEU A 130 -13.29 13.61 0.84
CA LEU A 130 -12.02 12.98 1.18
C LEU A 130 -11.20 12.67 -0.08
N ALA A 131 -11.85 12.19 -1.15
CA ALA A 131 -11.20 12.01 -2.44
C ALA A 131 -10.59 13.33 -2.93
N LYS A 132 -11.32 14.45 -2.74
CA LYS A 132 -10.85 15.81 -3.04
C LYS A 132 -9.65 16.22 -2.19
N PHE A 133 -9.69 15.93 -0.89
CA PHE A 133 -8.57 16.19 0.02
C PHE A 133 -7.29 15.51 -0.49
N TYR A 134 -7.32 14.19 -0.73
CA TYR A 134 -6.13 13.47 -1.19
C TYR A 134 -5.72 13.80 -2.61
N PHE A 135 -6.69 14.00 -3.51
CA PHE A 135 -6.38 14.35 -4.90
C PHE A 135 -5.68 15.71 -4.99
N SER A 136 -6.08 16.70 -4.18
CA SER A 136 -5.42 18.01 -4.15
C SER A 136 -3.94 17.90 -3.76
N GLN A 137 -3.61 17.01 -2.81
CA GLN A 137 -2.24 16.73 -2.38
C GLN A 137 -1.45 15.96 -3.44
N LEU A 138 -2.08 14.97 -4.08
CA LEU A 138 -1.51 14.25 -5.22
C LEU A 138 -1.17 15.21 -6.37
N ALA A 139 -2.11 16.09 -6.74
CA ALA A 139 -1.91 17.07 -7.80
C ALA A 139 -0.76 18.03 -7.47
N SER A 140 -0.68 18.52 -6.23
CA SER A 140 0.42 19.37 -5.76
C SER A 140 1.78 18.65 -5.79
N GLY A 141 1.82 17.38 -5.39
CA GLY A 141 3.02 16.55 -5.44
C GLY A 141 3.47 16.25 -6.87
N MET A 142 2.53 15.94 -7.77
CA MET A 142 2.82 15.65 -9.18
C MET A 142 3.26 16.89 -9.96
N GLU A 143 2.66 18.05 -9.69
CA GLU A 143 3.14 19.32 -10.23
C GLU A 143 4.60 19.55 -9.86
N TYR A 144 4.95 19.41 -8.57
CA TYR A 144 6.31 19.56 -8.08
C TYR A 144 7.29 18.60 -8.79
N ILE A 145 6.86 17.37 -9.07
CA ILE A 145 7.64 16.33 -9.77
C ILE A 145 7.84 16.71 -11.25
N HIS A 146 6.76 17.12 -11.94
CA HIS A 146 6.79 17.54 -13.34
C HIS A 146 7.63 18.80 -13.56
N ASP A 147 7.57 19.77 -12.65
CA ASP A 147 8.39 20.99 -12.68
C ASP A 147 9.90 20.70 -12.65
N ARG A 148 10.29 19.58 -12.05
CA ARG A 148 11.68 19.08 -12.02
C ARG A 148 12.05 18.21 -13.21
N GLY A 149 11.14 18.10 -14.17
CA GLY A 149 11.32 17.33 -15.39
C GLY A 149 11.36 15.83 -15.17
N ILE A 150 10.68 15.34 -14.14
CA ILE A 150 10.58 13.93 -13.80
C ILE A 150 9.14 13.48 -14.01
N ALA A 151 8.94 12.28 -14.57
CA ALA A 151 7.65 11.61 -14.60
C ALA A 151 7.69 10.37 -13.70
N HIS A 152 6.58 10.09 -13.04
CA HIS A 152 6.46 8.99 -12.07
C HIS A 152 6.24 7.65 -12.75
N ARG A 153 5.27 7.57 -13.67
CA ARG A 153 4.90 6.43 -14.55
C ARG A 153 4.34 5.17 -13.86
N ASP A 154 4.19 5.15 -12.54
CA ASP A 154 3.47 4.09 -11.81
C ASP A 154 2.59 4.65 -10.68
N LEU A 155 1.77 5.65 -10.99
CA LEU A 155 0.81 6.20 -10.03
C LEU A 155 -0.33 5.20 -9.81
N LYS A 156 -0.52 4.82 -8.55
CA LYS A 156 -1.57 3.93 -8.06
C LYS A 156 -1.73 4.11 -6.55
N PRO A 157 -2.87 3.79 -5.93
CA PRO A 157 -3.07 4.04 -4.50
C PRO A 157 -2.08 3.32 -3.59
N GLU A 158 -1.47 2.21 -4.03
CA GLU A 158 -0.40 1.50 -3.30
C GLU A 158 0.90 2.32 -3.19
N ASN A 159 1.15 3.23 -4.13
CA ASN A 159 2.32 4.11 -4.13
C ASN A 159 2.01 5.48 -3.48
N LEU A 160 0.80 5.66 -2.94
CA LEU A 160 0.36 6.85 -2.23
C LEU A 160 0.22 6.51 -0.74
N LEU A 161 1.25 6.84 0.04
CA LEU A 161 1.28 6.53 1.46
C LEU A 161 0.70 7.66 2.30
N LEU A 162 0.35 7.38 3.54
CA LEU A 162 -0.18 8.36 4.48
C LEU A 162 0.82 8.57 5.62
N ALA A 163 1.21 9.82 5.85
CA ALA A 163 2.03 10.20 7.00
C ALA A 163 1.21 10.18 8.30
N ALA A 164 1.89 10.33 9.44
CA ALA A 164 1.27 10.32 10.77
C ALA A 164 0.19 11.40 10.96
N ASN A 165 0.32 12.52 10.25
CA ASN A 165 -0.62 13.62 10.25
C ASN A 165 -1.77 13.46 9.23
N GLY A 166 -1.84 12.32 8.54
CA GLY A 166 -2.84 12.03 7.51
C GLY A 166 -2.58 12.66 6.14
N ASN A 167 -1.43 13.31 5.93
CA ASN A 167 -1.08 13.80 4.60
C ASN A 167 -0.58 12.67 3.70
N LEU A 168 -0.85 12.80 2.41
CA LEU A 168 -0.39 11.95 1.35
C LEU A 168 1.11 12.13 1.09
N LYS A 169 1.79 11.02 0.80
CA LYS A 169 3.20 10.92 0.46
C LYS A 169 3.34 10.05 -0.79
N ILE A 170 3.69 10.66 -1.92
CA ILE A 170 4.01 9.94 -3.16
C ILE A 170 5.33 9.18 -2.94
N SER A 171 5.33 7.89 -3.29
CA SER A 171 6.45 6.97 -3.07
C SER A 171 6.72 6.10 -4.30
N ASP A 172 7.81 5.33 -4.24
CA ASP A 172 8.25 4.37 -5.26
C ASP A 172 8.57 4.96 -6.65
N PHE A 173 9.77 5.52 -6.77
CA PHE A 173 10.29 6.10 -8.01
C PHE A 173 11.01 5.08 -8.91
N GLY A 174 10.83 3.77 -8.69
CA GLY A 174 11.55 2.72 -9.42
C GLY A 174 11.29 2.71 -10.93
N LEU A 175 10.15 3.25 -11.37
CA LEU A 175 9.80 3.40 -12.80
C LEU A 175 9.90 4.85 -13.29
N CYS A 176 10.42 5.78 -12.50
CA CYS A 176 10.48 7.19 -12.87
C CYS A 176 11.36 7.44 -14.11
N ALA A 177 11.18 8.57 -14.77
CA ALA A 177 12.04 9.00 -15.87
C ALA A 177 12.23 10.52 -15.92
N VAL A 178 13.47 10.95 -16.17
CA VAL A 178 13.76 12.36 -16.46
C VAL A 178 13.38 12.64 -17.91
N PHE A 179 12.39 13.49 -18.13
CA PHE A 179 11.90 13.91 -19.45
C PHE A 179 12.31 15.33 -19.80
N LYS A 180 12.66 16.17 -18.83
CA LYS A 180 13.11 17.55 -19.06
C LYS A 180 14.38 17.85 -18.27
N HIS A 181 15.42 18.34 -18.94
CA HIS A 181 16.68 18.71 -18.31
C HIS A 181 17.31 19.90 -19.04
N LYS A 182 17.75 20.92 -18.30
CA LYS A 182 18.34 22.16 -18.85
C LYS A 182 17.50 22.78 -19.98
N GLY A 183 16.19 22.85 -19.78
CA GLY A 183 15.23 23.40 -20.75
C GLY A 183 14.92 22.53 -21.97
N LYS A 184 15.59 21.37 -22.14
CA LYS A 184 15.31 20.43 -23.22
C LYS A 184 14.35 19.34 -22.74
N THR A 185 13.23 19.20 -23.44
CA THR A 185 12.25 18.14 -23.24
C THR A 185 12.50 17.02 -24.24
N ARG A 186 12.39 15.77 -23.79
CA ARG A 186 12.45 14.58 -24.65
C ARG A 186 11.18 13.76 -24.52
N LEU A 187 10.85 13.03 -25.59
CA LEU A 187 9.86 11.97 -25.53
C LEU A 187 10.43 10.79 -24.73
N LEU A 188 9.56 10.15 -23.96
CA LEU A 188 9.85 8.89 -23.28
C LEU A 188 9.44 7.71 -24.16
N SER A 189 9.94 6.53 -23.85
CA SER A 189 9.61 5.30 -24.56
C SER A 189 9.48 4.14 -23.58
N GLY A 190 8.92 3.04 -24.05
CA GLY A 190 8.69 1.82 -23.27
C GLY A 190 7.37 1.84 -22.49
N ARG A 191 6.71 0.68 -22.48
CA ARG A 191 5.51 0.42 -21.67
C ARG A 191 5.96 -0.02 -20.27
N CYS A 192 5.51 0.70 -19.24
CA CYS A 192 5.78 0.40 -17.84
C CYS A 192 4.61 0.92 -16.99
N GLY A 193 4.57 0.49 -15.72
CA GLY A 193 3.49 0.82 -14.80
C GLY A 193 2.47 -0.30 -14.66
N SER A 194 1.60 -0.16 -13.67
CA SER A 194 0.57 -1.14 -13.33
C SER A 194 -0.60 -1.05 -14.32
N LEU A 195 -0.94 -2.16 -14.97
CA LEU A 195 -1.80 -2.22 -16.17
C LEU A 195 -3.07 -1.35 -16.15
N PRO A 196 -3.89 -1.29 -15.07
CA PRO A 196 -5.09 -0.45 -15.05
C PRO A 196 -4.81 1.06 -15.18
N TYR A 197 -3.64 1.49 -14.70
CA TYR A 197 -3.24 2.89 -14.55
C TYR A 197 -2.37 3.38 -15.72
N VAL A 198 -1.95 2.49 -16.60
CA VAL A 198 -1.11 2.82 -17.76
C VAL A 198 -1.95 3.57 -18.80
N ALA A 199 -1.45 4.69 -19.34
CA ALA A 199 -2.16 5.43 -20.38
C ALA A 199 -2.22 4.66 -21.72
N PRO A 200 -3.30 4.81 -22.52
CA PRO A 200 -3.50 4.03 -23.74
C PRO A 200 -2.39 4.23 -24.78
N GLU A 201 -1.78 5.41 -24.84
CA GLU A 201 -0.68 5.69 -25.76
C GLU A 201 0.61 4.89 -25.48
N LEU A 202 0.78 4.30 -24.29
CA LEU A 202 1.90 3.37 -24.01
C LEU A 202 1.74 2.01 -24.69
N GLY A 203 0.54 1.70 -25.22
CA GLY A 203 0.28 0.52 -26.03
C GLY A 203 0.69 0.66 -27.50
N LYS A 204 1.11 1.86 -27.95
CA LYS A 204 1.53 2.12 -29.33
C LYS A 204 2.83 1.37 -29.69
N PRO A 205 3.10 1.11 -30.98
CA PRO A 205 4.30 0.41 -31.42
C PRO A 205 5.59 1.00 -30.85
N ALA A 206 6.57 0.13 -30.56
CA ALA A 206 7.87 0.54 -30.05
C ALA A 206 8.52 1.59 -30.97
N GLY A 207 9.05 2.67 -30.37
CA GLY A 207 9.72 3.76 -31.08
C GLY A 207 8.85 5.00 -31.33
N THR A 208 7.53 4.96 -31.07
CA THR A 208 6.64 6.11 -31.31
C THR A 208 6.81 7.27 -30.32
N GLY A 209 7.43 7.05 -29.16
CA GLY A 209 7.66 8.08 -28.15
C GLY A 209 6.37 8.64 -27.53
N TYR A 210 6.44 9.15 -26.31
CA TYR A 210 5.30 9.83 -25.68
C TYR A 210 5.73 10.98 -24.78
N HIS A 211 4.85 11.96 -24.62
CA HIS A 211 5.00 13.02 -23.63
C HIS A 211 4.76 12.45 -22.23
N ALA A 212 5.59 12.86 -21.28
CA ALA A 212 5.61 12.23 -19.97
C ALA A 212 4.43 12.67 -19.08
N GLU A 213 4.09 13.95 -19.10
CA GLU A 213 3.07 14.54 -18.22
C GLU A 213 1.66 13.98 -18.48
N PRO A 214 1.17 13.86 -19.74
CA PRO A 214 -0.15 13.29 -20.00
C PRO A 214 -0.30 11.86 -19.46
N VAL A 215 0.77 11.07 -19.45
CA VAL A 215 0.76 9.69 -18.93
C VAL A 215 0.49 9.67 -17.43
N ASP A 216 1.17 10.52 -16.67
CA ASP A 216 0.93 10.62 -15.23
C ASP A 216 -0.48 11.18 -14.94
N ILE A 217 -0.96 12.14 -15.73
CA ILE A 217 -2.32 12.70 -15.59
C ILE A 217 -3.39 11.63 -15.82
N TRP A 218 -3.20 10.73 -16.79
CA TRP A 218 -4.08 9.58 -16.95
C TRP A 218 -4.09 8.70 -15.68
N GLY A 219 -2.91 8.38 -15.15
CA GLY A 219 -2.76 7.61 -13.91
C GLY A 219 -3.45 8.30 -12.71
N MET A 220 -3.34 9.62 -12.61
CA MET A 220 -4.07 10.42 -11.61
C MET A 220 -5.59 10.31 -11.78
N GLY A 221 -6.08 10.29 -13.02
CA GLY A 221 -7.50 10.07 -13.32
C GLY A 221 -7.99 8.69 -12.87
N VAL A 222 -7.21 7.64 -13.14
CA VAL A 222 -7.54 6.28 -12.66
C VAL A 222 -7.50 6.22 -11.13
N VAL A 223 -6.54 6.87 -10.46
CA VAL A 223 -6.52 7.00 -8.99
C VAL A 223 -7.78 7.70 -8.47
N LEU A 224 -8.19 8.82 -9.08
CA LEU A 224 -9.40 9.54 -8.66
C LEU A 224 -10.65 8.67 -8.82
N TYR A 225 -10.78 7.95 -9.94
CA TYR A 225 -11.87 6.99 -10.11
C TYR A 225 -11.86 5.94 -8.99
N THR A 226 -10.71 5.33 -8.71
CA THR A 226 -10.57 4.33 -7.63
C THR A 226 -10.94 4.91 -6.26
N LEU A 227 -10.58 6.16 -5.97
CA LEU A 227 -11.01 6.82 -4.74
C LEU A 227 -12.52 6.99 -4.67
N LEU A 228 -13.18 7.35 -5.76
CA LEU A 228 -14.62 7.64 -5.77
C LEU A 228 -15.49 6.39 -5.72
N VAL A 229 -15.03 5.26 -6.28
CA VAL A 229 -15.89 4.07 -6.44
C VAL A 229 -15.28 2.76 -5.96
N GLY A 230 -14.01 2.74 -5.55
CA GLY A 230 -13.41 1.58 -4.92
C GLY A 230 -12.87 0.50 -5.85
N ASN A 231 -12.90 0.72 -7.17
CA ASN A 231 -12.41 -0.18 -8.21
C ASN A 231 -11.65 0.58 -9.29
N THR A 232 -10.91 -0.13 -10.15
CA THR A 232 -10.38 0.44 -11.38
C THR A 232 -11.43 0.43 -12.50
N PRO A 233 -11.35 1.36 -13.47
CA PRO A 233 -12.34 1.47 -14.54
C PRO A 233 -12.26 0.34 -15.57
N TRP A 234 -11.12 -0.35 -15.63
CA TRP A 234 -10.77 -1.47 -16.52
C TRP A 234 -9.55 -2.21 -15.95
N ASP A 235 -9.23 -3.37 -16.52
CA ASP A 235 -7.99 -4.11 -16.23
C ASP A 235 -6.78 -3.53 -16.97
N GLU A 236 -6.98 -3.05 -18.20
CA GLU A 236 -6.03 -2.28 -18.99
C GLU A 236 -6.76 -1.48 -20.07
N PRO A 237 -6.31 -0.26 -20.42
CA PRO A 237 -6.92 0.49 -21.51
C PRO A 237 -6.37 0.01 -22.86
N SER A 238 -6.84 -1.15 -23.30
CA SER A 238 -6.47 -1.79 -24.58
C SER A 238 -7.69 -2.27 -25.35
N ASP A 239 -7.52 -2.61 -26.63
CA ASP A 239 -8.60 -3.20 -27.44
C ASP A 239 -9.09 -4.57 -26.91
N ASN A 240 -8.34 -5.19 -26.00
CA ASN A 240 -8.72 -6.46 -25.37
C ASN A 240 -9.59 -6.28 -24.12
N SER A 241 -9.76 -5.06 -23.60
CA SER A 241 -10.66 -4.79 -22.47
C SER A 241 -12.04 -4.37 -22.98
N PRO A 242 -13.10 -5.15 -22.72
CA PRO A 242 -14.47 -4.78 -23.06
C PRO A 242 -14.88 -3.44 -22.43
N GLU A 243 -14.46 -3.19 -21.19
CA GLU A 243 -14.74 -1.96 -20.45
C GLU A 243 -14.11 -0.76 -21.16
N PHE A 244 -12.83 -0.85 -21.54
CA PHE A 244 -12.18 0.24 -22.26
C PHE A 244 -12.79 0.47 -23.65
N CYS A 245 -13.21 -0.59 -24.35
CA CYS A 245 -13.95 -0.48 -25.59
C CYS A 245 -15.28 0.26 -25.41
N ALA A 246 -16.07 -0.06 -24.39
CA ALA A 246 -17.30 0.64 -24.06
C ALA A 246 -17.06 2.08 -23.56
N TYR A 247 -15.91 2.35 -22.92
CA TYR A 247 -15.52 3.71 -22.54
C TYR A 247 -15.28 4.59 -23.76
N ARG A 248 -14.61 4.06 -24.80
CA ARG A 248 -14.36 4.77 -26.07
C ARG A 248 -15.63 5.24 -26.77
N THR A 249 -16.68 4.45 -26.71
CA THR A 249 -17.98 4.76 -27.33
C THR A 249 -18.87 5.61 -26.43
N GLY A 250 -18.47 5.85 -25.18
CA GLY A 250 -19.29 6.50 -24.16
C GLY A 250 -20.39 5.62 -23.56
N GLU A 251 -20.49 4.36 -24.00
CA GLU A 251 -21.47 3.39 -23.48
C GLU A 251 -21.23 3.12 -21.99
N LEU A 252 -19.96 2.91 -21.59
CA LEU A 252 -19.61 2.56 -20.20
C LEU A 252 -20.09 3.62 -19.19
N LEU A 253 -20.18 4.87 -19.63
CA LEU A 253 -20.58 6.01 -18.81
C LEU A 253 -22.05 5.95 -18.34
N GLN A 254 -22.85 5.06 -18.93
CA GLN A 254 -24.26 4.86 -18.63
C GLN A 254 -24.50 3.77 -17.57
N TYR A 255 -23.46 3.02 -17.19
CA TYR A 255 -23.55 1.92 -16.25
C TYR A 255 -22.91 2.27 -14.89
N ASP A 256 -23.33 1.55 -13.86
CA ASP A 256 -22.63 1.58 -12.57
C ASP A 256 -21.20 1.01 -12.73
N PRO A 257 -20.17 1.58 -12.08
CA PRO A 257 -20.24 2.67 -11.10
C PRO A 257 -20.07 4.08 -11.69
N TRP A 258 -19.92 4.24 -13.01
CA TRP A 258 -19.76 5.55 -13.65
C TRP A 258 -20.95 6.48 -13.41
N THR A 259 -22.17 5.96 -13.28
CA THR A 259 -23.38 6.73 -12.96
C THR A 259 -23.40 7.30 -11.53
N ARG A 260 -22.56 6.80 -10.63
CA ARG A 260 -22.37 7.32 -9.26
C ARG A 260 -21.50 8.58 -9.24
N ILE A 261 -20.62 8.74 -10.22
CA ILE A 261 -19.74 9.92 -10.35
C ILE A 261 -20.48 11.02 -11.11
N ARG A 262 -20.74 12.15 -10.43
CA ARG A 262 -21.61 13.23 -10.93
C ARG A 262 -20.94 14.60 -10.85
N GLY A 263 -21.55 15.57 -11.52
CA GLY A 263 -21.16 16.98 -11.42
C GLY A 263 -19.69 17.25 -11.76
N GLN A 264 -19.06 18.07 -10.92
CA GLN A 264 -17.68 18.53 -11.13
C GLN A 264 -16.65 17.39 -11.05
N ALA A 265 -16.87 16.38 -10.18
CA ALA A 265 -16.00 15.21 -10.09
C ALA A 265 -15.97 14.42 -11.40
N ARG A 266 -17.14 14.22 -12.03
CA ARG A 266 -17.24 13.56 -13.34
C ARG A 266 -16.52 14.37 -14.42
N SER A 267 -16.71 15.69 -14.42
CA SER A 267 -16.09 16.60 -15.39
C SER A 267 -14.56 16.50 -15.38
N ILE A 268 -13.93 16.65 -14.20
CA ILE A 268 -12.46 16.59 -14.10
C ILE A 268 -11.93 15.20 -14.44
N LEU A 269 -12.64 14.16 -14.01
CA LEU A 269 -12.26 12.79 -14.26
C LEU A 269 -12.22 12.48 -15.77
N LEU A 270 -13.27 12.85 -16.51
CA LEU A 270 -13.32 12.66 -17.96
C LEU A 270 -12.26 13.48 -18.68
N ALA A 271 -11.93 14.68 -18.19
CA ALA A 271 -10.88 15.51 -18.76
C ALA A 271 -9.46 14.92 -18.58
N MET A 272 -9.21 14.21 -17.46
CA MET A 272 -7.97 13.46 -17.25
C MET A 272 -7.92 12.14 -18.02
N LEU A 273 -9.07 11.48 -18.17
CA LEU A 273 -9.22 10.22 -18.91
C LEU A 273 -9.56 10.44 -20.38
N THR A 274 -9.22 11.60 -20.93
CA THR A 274 -9.26 11.86 -22.38
C THR A 274 -8.22 10.98 -23.08
N ILE A 275 -8.67 10.23 -24.09
CA ILE A 275 -7.85 9.22 -24.76
C ILE A 275 -6.73 9.84 -25.59
N ASP A 276 -7.03 10.90 -26.34
CA ASP A 276 -5.99 11.65 -27.04
C ASP A 276 -5.14 12.42 -26.02
N PRO A 277 -3.83 12.12 -25.87
CA PRO A 277 -2.98 12.82 -24.92
C PRO A 277 -2.80 14.31 -25.22
N ASN A 278 -3.09 14.78 -26.45
CA ASN A 278 -3.00 16.20 -26.80
C ASN A 278 -4.23 17.00 -26.35
N GLU A 279 -5.38 16.35 -26.24
CA GLU A 279 -6.64 16.94 -25.76
C GLU A 279 -6.86 16.69 -24.26
N ARG A 280 -5.97 15.90 -23.64
CA ARG A 280 -6.00 15.60 -22.21
C ARG A 280 -5.67 16.85 -21.41
N ILE A 281 -6.41 17.07 -20.33
CA ILE A 281 -6.21 18.22 -19.45
C ILE A 281 -4.76 18.26 -18.95
N THR A 282 -4.19 19.46 -18.85
CA THR A 282 -2.84 19.68 -18.31
C THR A 282 -2.87 19.83 -16.79
N MET A 283 -1.71 19.79 -16.13
CA MET A 283 -1.61 20.10 -14.69
C MET A 283 -2.15 21.49 -14.36
N GLU A 284 -1.93 22.48 -15.22
CA GLU A 284 -2.52 23.83 -15.09
C GLU A 284 -4.05 23.79 -15.20
N GLY A 285 -4.57 23.02 -16.17
CA GLY A 285 -6.00 22.78 -16.30
C GLY A 285 -6.60 22.11 -15.07
N ILE A 286 -5.91 21.13 -14.48
CA ILE A 286 -6.35 20.45 -13.25
C ILE A 286 -6.48 21.46 -12.10
N LYS A 287 -5.48 22.31 -11.88
CA LYS A 287 -5.49 23.32 -10.81
C LYS A 287 -6.61 24.36 -10.98
N SER A 288 -6.89 24.74 -12.21
CA SER A 288 -7.93 25.72 -12.55
C SER A 288 -9.32 25.10 -12.69
N HIS A 289 -9.45 23.78 -12.62
CA HIS A 289 -10.75 23.13 -12.69
C HIS A 289 -11.58 23.42 -11.42
N PRO A 290 -12.88 23.76 -11.53
CA PRO A 290 -13.72 24.12 -10.38
C PRO A 290 -13.73 23.10 -9.23
N TRP A 291 -13.65 21.81 -9.57
CA TRP A 291 -13.57 20.72 -8.58
C TRP A 291 -12.32 20.83 -7.69
N CYS A 292 -11.18 21.22 -8.26
CA CYS A 292 -9.90 21.34 -7.56
C CYS A 292 -9.75 22.71 -6.86
N MET A 293 -10.37 23.76 -7.41
CA MET A 293 -10.36 25.09 -6.82
C MET A 293 -11.18 25.17 -5.52
N THR A 294 -12.16 24.27 -5.36
CA THR A 294 -12.96 24.20 -4.14
C THR A 294 -12.22 23.33 -3.12
N PRO A 295 -11.72 23.88 -2.00
CA PRO A 295 -11.03 23.06 -1.01
C PRO A 295 -11.97 22.04 -0.36
N SER A 296 -11.39 20.91 0.06
CA SER A 296 -12.09 19.98 0.95
C SER A 296 -12.56 20.71 2.21
N GLN A 297 -13.76 20.39 2.67
CA GLN A 297 -14.32 20.94 3.90
C GLN A 297 -13.98 20.09 5.13
N LEU A 298 -13.32 18.94 4.92
CA LEU A 298 -12.86 18.08 6.00
C LEU A 298 -11.77 18.76 6.83
N ARG A 299 -12.01 18.81 8.13
CA ARG A 299 -10.96 19.14 9.10
C ARG A 299 -10.09 17.91 9.33
N ARG A 300 -8.83 18.12 9.72
CA ARG A 300 -7.84 17.04 9.88
C ARG A 300 -8.31 15.96 10.86
N GLU A 301 -9.03 16.36 11.90
CA GLU A 301 -9.55 15.45 12.92
C GLU A 301 -10.63 14.50 12.37
N GLN A 302 -11.27 14.85 11.25
CA GLN A 302 -12.34 14.08 10.61
C GLN A 302 -11.80 13.10 9.56
N ILE A 303 -10.55 13.25 9.14
CA ILE A 303 -9.92 12.41 8.10
C ILE A 303 -9.94 10.91 8.47
N PRO A 304 -9.59 10.49 9.70
CA PRO A 304 -9.60 9.07 10.05
C PRO A 304 -10.99 8.43 9.94
N GLU A 305 -12.01 9.16 10.38
CA GLU A 305 -13.40 8.70 10.30
C GLU A 305 -13.86 8.59 8.85
N ALA A 306 -13.55 9.60 8.02
CA ALA A 306 -13.87 9.59 6.60
C ALA A 306 -13.16 8.44 5.85
N LEU A 307 -11.91 8.11 6.21
CA LEU A 307 -11.15 6.98 5.64
C LEU A 307 -11.80 5.64 5.95
N THR A 308 -12.40 5.48 7.14
CA THR A 308 -12.98 4.20 7.58
C THR A 308 -14.46 4.05 7.27
N GLN A 309 -15.15 5.14 6.88
CA GLN A 309 -16.58 5.15 6.64
C GLN A 309 -17.05 4.08 5.64
N GLY A 310 -16.41 3.98 4.47
CA GLY A 310 -16.78 2.99 3.45
C GLY A 310 -16.60 1.54 3.94
N MET A 311 -15.53 1.29 4.70
CA MET A 311 -15.24 -0.02 5.30
C MET A 311 -16.21 -0.35 6.45
N LYS A 312 -16.79 0.64 7.13
CA LYS A 312 -17.88 0.42 8.09
C LYS A 312 -19.18 0.05 7.37
N GLN A 313 -19.51 0.79 6.31
CA GLN A 313 -20.76 0.59 5.55
C GLN A 313 -20.83 -0.78 4.87
N ASN A 314 -19.71 -1.30 4.35
CA ASN A 314 -19.67 -2.64 3.77
C ASN A 314 -19.42 -3.76 4.81
N GLY A 315 -19.35 -3.40 6.09
CA GLY A 315 -19.17 -4.31 7.23
C GLY A 315 -17.75 -4.80 7.47
N MET A 316 -16.75 -4.43 6.64
CA MET A 316 -15.36 -4.87 6.79
C MET A 316 -14.78 -4.50 8.16
N MET A 317 -15.09 -3.31 8.68
CA MET A 317 -14.57 -2.87 9.98
C MET A 317 -15.07 -3.71 11.16
N ASN A 318 -16.25 -4.33 11.07
CA ASN A 318 -16.83 -5.12 12.17
C ASN A 318 -15.97 -6.35 12.51
N VAL A 319 -15.17 -6.80 11.54
CA VAL A 319 -14.30 -7.97 11.63
C VAL A 319 -12.85 -7.57 11.98
N VAL A 320 -12.47 -6.31 11.74
CA VAL A 320 -11.09 -5.79 11.87
C VAL A 320 -10.78 -5.21 13.25
N ASP A 321 -11.79 -4.67 13.94
CA ASP A 321 -11.68 -4.14 15.29
C ASP A 321 -13.01 -4.39 16.03
N PRO A 322 -13.10 -5.42 16.90
CA PRO A 322 -14.33 -5.68 17.62
C PRO A 322 -14.63 -4.49 18.53
N VAL A 323 -15.63 -3.68 18.15
CA VAL A 323 -16.09 -2.56 18.95
C VAL A 323 -16.82 -3.13 20.17
N PHE A 324 -16.07 -3.39 21.25
CA PHE A 324 -16.65 -3.65 22.55
C PHE A 324 -17.03 -2.30 23.18
N ASN A 325 -18.26 -2.20 23.70
CA ASN A 325 -18.90 -1.02 24.29
C ASN A 325 -17.96 0.18 24.62
N GLY A 326 -18.37 1.38 24.19
CA GLY A 326 -17.55 2.60 24.19
C GLY A 326 -16.89 3.00 25.52
N THR A 327 -17.34 2.49 26.66
CA THR A 327 -16.70 2.68 27.97
C THR A 327 -15.52 1.74 28.24
N ALA A 328 -15.54 0.50 27.74
CA ALA A 328 -14.48 -0.49 27.93
C ALA A 328 -13.26 -0.17 27.05
N SER A 329 -13.49 0.19 25.78
CA SER A 329 -12.42 0.56 24.84
C SER A 329 -11.67 1.83 25.29
N GLN A 330 -12.37 2.82 25.83
CA GLN A 330 -11.75 4.07 26.31
C GLN A 330 -10.96 3.90 27.61
N ALA A 331 -11.47 3.12 28.57
CA ALA A 331 -10.77 2.84 29.83
C ALA A 331 -9.55 1.93 29.63
N TYR A 332 -9.67 0.91 28.77
CA TYR A 332 -8.56 0.03 28.40
C TYR A 332 -7.46 0.82 27.66
N ALA A 333 -7.82 1.64 26.66
CA ALA A 333 -6.88 2.50 25.96
C ALA A 333 -6.21 3.54 26.87
N ALA A 334 -6.89 4.04 27.89
CA ALA A 334 -6.31 4.94 28.89
C ALA A 334 -5.33 4.22 29.84
N SER A 335 -5.61 2.99 30.24
CA SER A 335 -4.72 2.19 31.10
C SER A 335 -3.42 1.75 30.41
N GLN A 336 -3.46 1.48 29.09
CA GLN A 336 -2.28 1.05 28.34
C GLN A 336 -1.37 2.21 27.92
N ARG A 337 -1.87 3.46 27.93
CA ARG A 337 -1.01 4.67 27.80
C ARG A 337 0.07 4.73 28.89
N MET A 338 -0.21 4.18 30.07
CA MET A 338 0.76 4.17 31.18
C MET A 338 1.74 2.98 31.13
N LYS A 339 1.44 1.89 30.41
CA LYS A 339 2.31 0.71 30.35
C LYS A 339 3.31 0.72 29.20
N ASN A 340 3.01 1.42 28.10
CA ASN A 340 3.85 1.47 26.89
C ASN A 340 4.84 2.66 26.84
N GLU A 341 5.14 3.30 27.97
CA GLU A 341 6.23 4.30 28.09
C GLU A 341 7.65 3.70 27.95
N SER A 342 7.80 2.46 27.46
CA SER A 342 9.09 1.96 27.00
C SER A 342 9.42 2.48 25.59
N GLN A 343 10.32 3.47 25.54
CA GLN A 343 11.13 3.94 24.40
C GLN A 343 10.46 4.58 23.17
N TRP A 344 9.14 4.48 22.96
CA TRP A 344 8.48 5.08 21.79
C TRP A 344 7.94 6.51 22.00
N GLY A 345 7.97 7.01 23.24
CA GLY A 345 7.17 8.15 23.68
C GLY A 345 7.74 9.55 23.44
N SER A 346 8.98 9.73 22.99
CA SER A 346 9.58 11.09 22.99
C SER A 346 9.14 11.99 21.81
N GLN A 347 8.53 11.45 20.76
CA GLN A 347 8.18 12.23 19.56
C GLN A 347 6.78 12.00 18.98
N PHE A 348 6.01 11.02 19.46
CA PHE A 348 4.65 10.79 18.97
C PHE A 348 3.69 11.85 19.51
N ASN A 349 3.29 12.81 18.68
CA ASN A 349 2.31 13.82 19.09
C ASN A 349 0.93 13.17 19.29
N GLN A 350 0.12 13.68 20.22
CA GLN A 350 -1.23 13.24 20.51
C GLN A 350 -2.11 13.13 19.25
N GLN A 351 -1.94 14.06 18.30
CA GLN A 351 -2.67 14.08 17.02
C GLN A 351 -2.31 12.88 16.12
N GLU A 352 -1.05 12.48 16.06
CA GLU A 352 -0.58 11.33 15.27
C GLU A 352 -1.13 10.02 15.82
N SER A 353 -1.10 9.89 17.15
CA SER A 353 -1.67 8.74 17.85
C SER A 353 -3.21 8.66 17.67
N GLN A 354 -3.90 9.80 17.54
CA GLN A 354 -5.33 9.84 17.23
C GLN A 354 -5.61 9.43 15.79
N PHE A 355 -4.83 9.93 14.82
CA PHE A 355 -4.97 9.56 13.41
C PHE A 355 -4.79 8.05 13.19
N LEU A 356 -3.73 7.48 13.76
CA LEU A 356 -3.45 6.05 13.66
C LEU A 356 -4.53 5.17 14.27
N ARG A 357 -5.09 5.58 15.42
CA ARG A 357 -6.24 4.88 16.02
C ARG A 357 -7.48 4.97 15.13
N GLY A 358 -7.82 6.18 14.66
CA GLY A 358 -9.03 6.37 13.87
C GLY A 358 -9.00 5.68 12.49
N THR A 359 -7.82 5.35 11.98
CA THR A 359 -7.64 4.61 10.72
C THR A 359 -7.56 3.10 10.90
N GLY A 360 -7.62 2.61 12.14
CA GLY A 360 -7.43 1.21 12.48
C GLY A 360 -5.98 0.75 12.32
N ASN A 361 -4.98 1.62 12.41
CA ASN A 361 -3.57 1.21 12.33
C ASN A 361 -2.97 0.82 13.68
N ILE A 362 -3.69 1.05 14.78
CA ILE A 362 -3.29 0.61 16.12
C ILE A 362 -4.40 -0.30 16.62
N THR A 363 -4.03 -1.52 17.01
CA THR A 363 -4.95 -2.46 17.68
C THR A 363 -5.25 -1.99 19.10
N GLN A 364 -6.25 -2.59 19.75
CA GLN A 364 -6.55 -2.31 21.15
C GLN A 364 -5.32 -2.57 22.05
N SER A 365 -4.54 -3.62 21.76
CA SER A 365 -3.26 -3.94 22.45
C SER A 365 -2.14 -2.92 22.26
N GLY A 366 -2.38 -1.85 21.49
CA GLY A 366 -1.34 -0.87 21.15
C GLY A 366 -0.35 -1.36 20.10
N THR A 367 -0.55 -2.57 19.56
CA THR A 367 0.27 -3.11 18.47
C THR A 367 -0.02 -2.29 17.21
N TYR A 368 1.04 -1.73 16.66
CA TYR A 368 0.97 -0.97 15.45
C TYR A 368 0.90 -1.91 14.23
N ASN A 369 -0.20 -1.87 13.49
CA ASN A 369 -0.44 -2.69 12.32
C ASN A 369 -1.13 -1.88 11.22
N THR A 370 -0.42 -1.62 10.13
CA THR A 370 -0.91 -0.83 8.99
C THR A 370 -1.86 -1.57 8.06
N ILE A 371 -2.10 -2.86 8.30
CA ILE A 371 -2.81 -3.74 7.37
C ILE A 371 -4.28 -3.86 7.77
N THR A 372 -5.15 -3.65 6.78
CA THR A 372 -6.62 -3.69 6.95
C THR A 372 -7.21 -5.10 6.85
N THR A 373 -6.48 -6.09 6.34
CA THR A 373 -6.90 -7.49 6.23
C THR A 373 -6.49 -8.32 7.46
N ARG A 374 -7.12 -8.05 8.60
CA ARG A 374 -6.93 -8.78 9.86
C ARG A 374 -8.25 -9.02 10.57
N PHE A 375 -8.30 -10.01 11.46
CA PHE A 375 -9.49 -10.32 12.27
C PHE A 375 -9.14 -11.14 13.51
N TRP A 376 -10.05 -11.21 14.47
CA TRP A 376 -9.86 -11.99 15.69
C TRP A 376 -10.62 -13.30 15.65
N LEU A 377 -10.01 -14.35 16.18
CA LEU A 377 -10.63 -15.63 16.46
C LEU A 377 -10.71 -15.86 17.97
N ARG A 378 -11.88 -16.28 18.45
CA ARG A 378 -12.09 -16.75 19.82
C ARG A 378 -11.57 -18.18 20.00
N LEU A 379 -10.28 -18.35 19.77
CA LEU A 379 -9.55 -19.62 19.82
C LEU A 379 -8.10 -19.39 20.24
N PRO A 380 -7.51 -20.28 21.05
CA PRO A 380 -6.07 -20.32 21.28
C PRO A 380 -5.28 -20.45 19.97
N GLN A 381 -4.10 -19.86 19.91
CA GLN A 381 -3.27 -19.80 18.69
C GLN A 381 -3.05 -21.18 18.06
N SER A 382 -2.84 -22.23 18.87
CA SER A 382 -2.68 -23.60 18.37
C SER A 382 -3.93 -24.09 17.63
N GLN A 383 -5.12 -23.89 18.20
CA GLN A 383 -6.40 -24.30 17.61
C GLN A 383 -6.75 -23.44 16.39
N ALA A 384 -6.52 -22.12 16.47
CA ALA A 384 -6.67 -21.19 15.36
C ALA A 384 -5.77 -21.59 14.18
N PHE A 385 -4.54 -22.03 14.44
CA PHE A 385 -3.63 -22.52 13.41
C PHE A 385 -4.17 -23.77 12.71
N ASP A 386 -4.66 -24.76 13.46
CA ASP A 386 -5.15 -26.03 12.90
C ASP A 386 -6.39 -25.84 12.03
N ILE A 387 -7.33 -25.00 12.47
CA ILE A 387 -8.55 -24.72 11.71
C ILE A 387 -8.25 -23.94 10.43
N LEU A 388 -7.36 -22.94 10.49
CA LEU A 388 -6.94 -22.18 9.32
C LEU A 388 -6.16 -23.06 8.33
N LEU A 389 -5.23 -23.89 8.82
CA LEU A 389 -4.48 -24.82 7.98
C LEU A 389 -5.41 -25.78 7.24
N SER A 390 -6.38 -26.35 7.94
CA SER A 390 -7.36 -27.26 7.36
C SER A 390 -8.22 -26.56 6.31
N TYR A 391 -8.75 -25.38 6.63
CA TYR A 391 -9.53 -24.55 5.71
C TYR A 391 -8.74 -24.22 4.44
N PHE A 392 -7.52 -23.68 4.58
CA PHE A 392 -6.73 -23.28 3.40
C PHE A 392 -6.31 -24.47 2.55
N LYS A 393 -5.99 -25.62 3.15
CA LYS A 393 -5.68 -26.84 2.39
C LYS A 393 -6.89 -27.32 1.58
N GLN A 394 -8.08 -27.22 2.14
CA GLN A 394 -9.32 -27.56 1.45
C GLN A 394 -9.63 -26.58 0.31
N GLU A 395 -9.54 -25.27 0.59
CA GLU A 395 -9.92 -24.21 -0.34
C GLU A 395 -8.90 -24.02 -1.48
N LEU A 396 -7.61 -24.15 -1.18
CA LEU A 396 -6.53 -23.86 -2.13
C LEU A 396 -5.83 -25.12 -2.66
N GLY A 397 -5.99 -26.26 -2.00
CA GLY A 397 -5.23 -27.49 -2.25
C GLY A 397 -3.91 -27.55 -1.48
N GLU A 398 -3.47 -28.76 -1.13
CA GLU A 398 -2.31 -28.95 -0.23
C GLU A 398 -1.01 -28.33 -0.75
N GLY A 399 -0.74 -28.42 -2.06
CA GLY A 399 0.48 -27.86 -2.66
C GLY A 399 0.56 -26.32 -2.61
N ASN A 400 -0.55 -25.66 -2.28
CA ASN A 400 -0.67 -24.21 -2.26
C ASN A 400 -0.61 -23.62 -0.84
N VAL A 401 -0.40 -24.44 0.18
CA VAL A 401 -0.34 -24.02 1.59
C VAL A 401 0.93 -24.56 2.24
N GLN A 402 1.75 -23.66 2.79
CA GLN A 402 3.00 -24.02 3.48
C GLN A 402 2.96 -23.51 4.93
N PRO A 403 2.79 -24.40 5.92
CA PRO A 403 2.81 -24.02 7.33
C PRO A 403 4.22 -23.73 7.84
N SER A 404 4.34 -22.85 8.83
CA SER A 404 5.58 -22.66 9.58
C SER A 404 5.76 -23.74 10.65
N SER A 405 7.02 -24.07 10.96
CA SER A 405 7.37 -25.11 11.96
C SER A 405 6.97 -24.72 13.38
N ASP A 406 7.03 -23.43 13.70
CA ASP A 406 6.66 -22.83 14.98
C ASP A 406 5.16 -22.53 15.11
N ARG A 407 4.35 -22.83 14.09
CA ARG A 407 2.89 -22.60 14.06
C ARG A 407 2.48 -21.14 14.29
N THR A 408 3.31 -20.19 13.87
CA THR A 408 3.03 -18.75 13.94
C THR A 408 2.54 -18.18 12.61
N TYR A 409 2.73 -18.89 11.48
CA TYR A 409 2.21 -18.42 10.19
C TYR A 409 1.96 -19.53 9.16
N LEU A 410 1.13 -19.20 8.15
CA LEU A 410 0.90 -19.99 6.94
C LEU A 410 1.29 -19.16 5.71
N ARG A 411 1.92 -19.76 4.69
CA ARG A 411 2.01 -19.15 3.36
C ARG A 411 0.96 -19.77 2.46
N VAL A 412 0.26 -18.93 1.71
CA VAL A 412 -0.86 -19.35 0.85
C VAL A 412 -0.65 -18.84 -0.56
N ILE A 413 -1.00 -19.66 -1.55
CA ILE A 413 -1.00 -19.31 -2.97
C ILE A 413 -2.40 -19.62 -3.53
N LYS A 414 -3.15 -18.59 -3.89
CA LYS A 414 -4.49 -18.73 -4.47
C LYS A 414 -4.45 -18.52 -5.99
N PRO A 415 -4.86 -19.51 -6.79
CA PRO A 415 -5.14 -19.30 -8.21
C PRO A 415 -6.26 -18.26 -8.41
N ALA A 416 -6.07 -17.34 -9.36
CA ALA A 416 -7.01 -16.29 -9.72
C ALA A 416 -7.03 -16.11 -11.25
N GLY A 417 -7.67 -17.06 -11.93
CA GLY A 417 -7.63 -17.16 -13.40
C GLY A 417 -6.21 -17.49 -13.90
N PRO A 418 -5.66 -16.75 -14.88
CA PRO A 418 -4.27 -16.95 -15.34
C PRO A 418 -3.22 -16.38 -14.37
N LYS A 419 -3.64 -15.67 -13.30
CA LYS A 419 -2.77 -15.03 -12.31
C LYS A 419 -2.83 -15.78 -10.98
N THR A 420 -1.87 -15.47 -10.10
CA THR A 420 -1.85 -15.99 -8.73
C THR A 420 -1.76 -14.86 -7.72
N ILE A 421 -2.45 -15.07 -6.61
CA ILE A 421 -2.39 -14.23 -5.42
C ILE A 421 -1.58 -15.00 -4.38
N GLN A 422 -0.65 -14.34 -3.70
CA GLN A 422 0.18 -14.97 -2.70
C GLN A 422 0.22 -14.11 -1.45
N GLY A 423 0.29 -14.75 -0.29
CA GLY A 423 0.48 -14.03 0.95
C GLY A 423 0.81 -14.91 2.14
N ARG A 424 0.96 -14.26 3.30
CA ARG A 424 1.32 -14.85 4.58
C ARG A 424 0.22 -14.55 5.59
N ILE A 425 -0.29 -15.58 6.24
CA ILE A 425 -1.27 -15.50 7.33
C ILE A 425 -0.48 -15.62 8.63
N VAL A 426 -0.38 -14.55 9.39
CA VAL A 426 0.35 -14.50 10.66
C VAL A 426 -0.65 -14.59 11.81
N LEU A 427 -0.33 -15.40 12.81
CA LEU A 427 -1.14 -15.60 14.01
C LEU A 427 -0.37 -15.06 15.21
N GLU A 428 -1.01 -14.18 15.97
CA GLU A 428 -0.48 -13.65 17.22
C GLU A 428 -1.47 -13.94 18.35
N SER A 429 -0.99 -14.59 19.41
CA SER A 429 -1.76 -14.80 20.62
C SER A 429 -1.88 -13.50 21.41
N SER A 430 -3.04 -13.27 22.02
CA SER A 430 -3.20 -12.21 23.00
C SER A 430 -3.73 -12.77 24.32
N GLU A 431 -2.96 -12.59 25.38
CA GLU A 431 -3.36 -12.96 26.74
C GLU A 431 -4.25 -11.90 27.41
N GLU A 432 -4.40 -10.72 26.79
CA GLU A 432 -4.96 -9.54 27.47
C GLU A 432 -6.49 -9.40 27.36
N PHE A 433 -7.16 -10.11 26.44
CA PHE A 433 -8.56 -9.81 26.08
C PHE A 433 -9.61 -10.85 26.45
N SER A 434 -9.22 -12.04 26.92
CA SER A 434 -10.15 -12.96 27.57
C SER A 434 -9.42 -14.04 28.36
N GLN A 435 -10.08 -14.62 29.36
CA GLN A 435 -9.60 -15.80 30.08
C GLN A 435 -9.47 -17.07 29.17
N GLY A 436 -9.72 -16.95 27.86
CA GLY A 436 -9.76 -18.05 26.88
C GLY A 436 -8.68 -18.03 25.78
N GLY A 437 -7.78 -17.04 25.76
CA GLY A 437 -6.65 -16.97 24.81
C GLY A 437 -7.10 -16.73 23.36
N ASP A 438 -7.47 -15.51 23.02
CA ASP A 438 -7.87 -15.14 21.66
C ASP A 438 -6.66 -15.00 20.71
N THR A 439 -6.89 -15.18 19.41
CA THR A 439 -5.84 -15.08 18.39
C THR A 439 -6.15 -14.00 17.39
N LEU A 440 -5.21 -13.08 17.19
CA LEU A 440 -5.22 -12.12 16.10
C LEU A 440 -4.68 -12.80 14.84
N VAL A 441 -5.46 -12.80 13.77
CA VAL A 441 -5.09 -13.30 12.46
C VAL A 441 -4.83 -12.12 11.53
N MET A 442 -3.63 -12.05 10.95
CA MET A 442 -3.22 -10.99 10.02
C MET A 442 -2.88 -11.59 8.66
N MET A 443 -3.55 -11.13 7.59
CA MET A 443 -3.33 -11.61 6.24
C MET A 443 -2.48 -10.61 5.46
N HIS A 444 -1.19 -10.89 5.30
CA HIS A 444 -0.23 -10.08 4.55
C HIS A 444 -0.19 -10.49 3.08
N ARG A 445 -0.53 -9.58 2.17
CA ARG A 445 -0.36 -9.78 0.73
C ARG A 445 1.12 -9.73 0.36
N GLN A 446 1.59 -10.69 -0.43
CA GLN A 446 2.94 -10.70 -1.01
C GLN A 446 2.92 -10.51 -2.53
N LYS A 447 1.89 -11.03 -3.21
CA LYS A 447 1.73 -10.92 -4.66
C LYS A 447 0.25 -10.92 -5.05
N GLY A 448 -0.08 -10.30 -6.18
CA GLY A 448 -1.43 -10.26 -6.74
C GLY A 448 -2.16 -8.95 -6.44
N SER A 449 -3.33 -8.78 -7.04
CA SER A 449 -4.16 -7.59 -6.83
C SER A 449 -4.63 -7.53 -5.38
N ILE A 450 -4.53 -6.34 -4.80
CA ILE A 450 -4.96 -6.08 -3.43
C ILE A 450 -6.49 -6.08 -3.29
N LEU A 451 -7.23 -5.75 -4.35
CA LEU A 451 -8.69 -5.96 -4.39
C LEU A 451 -9.03 -7.44 -4.25
N GLN A 452 -8.39 -8.29 -5.05
CA GLN A 452 -8.60 -9.74 -4.97
C GLN A 452 -8.11 -10.31 -3.62
N TRP A 453 -7.07 -9.72 -3.02
CA TRP A 453 -6.61 -10.06 -1.67
C TRP A 453 -7.65 -9.71 -0.61
N LYS A 454 -8.25 -8.52 -0.67
CA LYS A 454 -9.34 -8.10 0.23
C LYS A 454 -10.56 -9.01 0.09
N MET A 455 -10.95 -9.36 -1.15
CA MET A 455 -12.05 -10.31 -1.38
C MET A 455 -11.73 -11.69 -0.80
N PHE A 456 -10.49 -12.16 -0.97
CA PHE A 456 -10.07 -13.44 -0.40
C PHE A 456 -10.05 -13.40 1.13
N TRP A 457 -9.50 -12.35 1.74
CA TRP A 457 -9.58 -12.15 3.19
C TRP A 457 -11.04 -12.18 3.68
N TRP A 458 -11.94 -11.53 2.95
CA TRP A 458 -13.36 -11.50 3.30
C TRP A 458 -14.03 -12.86 3.21
N SER A 459 -13.69 -13.66 2.19
CA SER A 459 -14.20 -15.03 2.08
C SER A 459 -13.67 -15.94 3.20
N VAL A 460 -12.44 -15.72 3.67
CA VAL A 460 -11.89 -16.45 4.82
C VAL A 460 -12.68 -16.12 6.09
N ALA A 461 -12.81 -14.82 6.41
CA ALA A 461 -13.46 -14.37 7.64
C ALA A 461 -14.96 -14.71 7.70
N ARG A 462 -15.60 -14.96 6.55
CA ARG A 462 -17.02 -15.36 6.46
C ARG A 462 -17.21 -16.83 6.08
N SER A 463 -16.15 -17.63 6.08
CA SER A 463 -16.25 -19.04 5.74
C SER A 463 -16.97 -19.80 6.86
N GLN A 464 -17.83 -20.75 6.49
CA GLN A 464 -18.59 -21.56 7.47
C GLN A 464 -17.72 -22.20 8.57
N PRO A 465 -16.48 -22.69 8.31
CA PRO A 465 -15.66 -23.26 9.37
C PRO A 465 -15.14 -22.23 10.38
N LEU A 466 -14.93 -20.98 9.96
CA LEU A 466 -14.32 -19.93 10.79
C LEU A 466 -15.36 -19.00 11.41
N GLU A 467 -16.49 -18.76 10.73
CA GLU A 467 -17.55 -17.83 11.14
C GLU A 467 -17.97 -17.96 12.61
N PRO A 468 -18.13 -19.16 13.21
CA PRO A 468 -18.51 -19.29 14.62
C PRO A 468 -17.47 -18.75 15.61
N TYR A 469 -16.22 -18.66 15.18
CA TYR A 469 -15.08 -18.24 16.00
C TYR A 469 -14.64 -16.80 15.71
N VAL A 470 -15.06 -16.23 14.58
CA VAL A 470 -14.71 -14.85 14.21
C VAL A 470 -15.41 -13.90 15.17
N ILE A 471 -14.61 -13.06 15.83
CA ILE A 471 -15.13 -12.02 16.70
C ILE A 471 -15.63 -10.88 15.79
N VAL A 472 -16.94 -10.69 15.80
CA VAL A 472 -17.60 -9.55 15.17
C VAL A 472 -17.92 -8.55 16.28
N GLY A 473 -17.63 -7.27 16.05
CA GLY A 473 -18.06 -6.21 16.98
C GLY A 473 -19.58 -6.20 17.15
N ASP A 474 -20.07 -5.72 18.30
CA ASP A 474 -21.51 -5.59 18.55
C ASP A 474 -22.12 -4.71 17.44
N GLN A 475 -23.23 -5.18 16.84
CA GLN A 475 -24.03 -4.31 15.97
C GLN A 475 -24.67 -3.26 16.87
N VAL A 476 -24.37 -1.99 16.59
CA VAL A 476 -24.96 -0.82 17.27
C VAL A 476 -26.48 -0.84 17.13
#